data_AF-A0A537JAE5-F1
#
_entry.id   AF-A0A537JAE5-F1
#
_cell.length_a   1.000
_cell.length_b   1.000
_cell.length_c   1.000
_cell.angle_alpha   90.00
_cell.angle_beta   90.00
_cell.angle_gamma   90.00
#
_symmetry.space_group_name_H-M   'P 1'
#
loop_
_entity.id
_entity.type
_entity.pdbx_description
1 polymer ?
#
loop_
_entity_poly.entity_id
_entity_poly.type
_entity_poly.pdbx_seq_one_letter_code
_entity_poly.pdbx_strand_id
1 'polypeptide(L)' 'MPQATFPLVQRDAYRWEIPPTARPGMRVPGIIYADASLARQIQEDQAVEQLANTATL' A
#
# COMPACT_ATOMS: atom_id res chain seq x y z
N MET A 1 -2.97 4.48 -17.75
CA MET A 1 -3.39 5.11 -16.49
C MET A 1 -2.11 5.57 -15.79
N PRO A 2 -1.97 6.83 -15.36
CA PRO A 2 -0.86 7.20 -14.50
C PRO A 2 -0.94 6.38 -13.21
N GLN A 3 0.19 5.84 -12.77
CA GLN A 3 0.27 5.02 -11.57
C GLN A 3 0.11 5.94 -10.35
N ALA A 4 -0.90 5.72 -9.52
CA ALA A 4 -1.06 6.49 -8.30
C ALA A 4 0.03 6.08 -7.29
N THR A 5 0.84 7.04 -6.84
CA THR A 5 1.83 6.79 -5.79
C THR A 5 1.13 6.74 -4.44
N PHE A 6 1.15 5.59 -3.78
CA PHE A 6 0.65 5.45 -2.41
C PHE A 6 1.80 5.52 -1.40
N PRO A 7 1.59 6.14 -0.22
CA PRO A 7 2.57 6.11 0.85
C PRO A 7 2.62 4.71 1.48
N LEU A 8 3.82 4.16 1.59
CA LEU A 8 4.12 2.96 2.38
C LEU A 8 4.83 3.37 3.67
N VAL A 9 4.17 3.19 4.80
CA VAL A 9 4.72 3.46 6.13
C VAL A 9 5.26 2.17 6.71
N GLN A 10 6.58 2.08 6.90
CA GLN A 10 7.18 0.90 7.54
C GLN A 10 6.73 0.82 9.01
N ARG A 11 6.16 -0.33 9.40
CA ARG A 11 5.77 -0.64 10.78
C ARG A 11 6.82 -1.49 11.50
N ASP A 12 7.46 -2.41 10.77
CA ASP A 12 8.65 -3.15 11.22
C ASP A 12 9.45 -3.72 10.04
N ALA A 13 10.36 -4.67 10.30
CA ALA A 13 11.24 -5.27 9.30
C ALA A 13 10.51 -5.90 8.10
N TYR A 14 9.26 -6.34 8.28
CA TYR A 14 8.50 -7.04 7.25
C TYR A 14 7.10 -6.48 7.01
N ARG A 15 6.62 -5.51 7.80
CA ARG A 15 5.28 -4.94 7.66
C ARG A 15 5.32 -3.49 7.18
N TRP A 16 4.57 -3.24 6.12
CA TRP A 16 4.36 -1.92 5.51
C TRP A 16 2.88 -1.61 5.48
N GLU A 17 2.52 -0.38 5.83
CA GLU A 17 1.13 0.05 5.90
C GLU A 17 0.83 1.12 4.86
N ILE A 18 -0.30 0.96 4.17
CA ILE A 18 -0.98 2.01 3.42
C ILE A 18 -2.04 2.62 4.35
N PRO A 19 -1.88 3.88 4.77
CA PRO A 19 -2.86 4.57 5.60
C PRO A 19 -4.25 4.63 4.93
N PRO A 20 -5.36 4.58 5.68
CA PRO A 20 -6.70 4.77 5.13
C PRO A 20 -6.90 6.14 4.47
N THR A 21 -6.09 7.13 4.81
CA THR A 21 -6.10 8.46 4.21
C THR A 21 -5.45 8.51 2.83
N ALA A 22 -4.78 7.44 2.39
CA ALA A 22 -4.09 7.39 1.10
C ALA A 22 -5.04 7.45 -0.10
N ARG A 23 -6.30 7.04 0.08
CA ARG A 23 -7.36 7.15 -0.94
C ARG A 23 -8.72 7.41 -0.28
N PRO A 24 -9.52 8.35 -0.80
CA PRO A 24 -10.90 8.54 -0.35
C PRO A 24 -11.70 7.25 -0.43
N GLY A 25 -12.41 6.92 0.64
CA GLY A 25 -13.27 5.74 0.71
C GLY A 25 -12.62 4.49 1.30
N MET A 26 -11.30 4.48 1.54
CA MET A 26 -10.69 3.38 2.31
C MET A 26 -11.25 3.37 3.73
N ARG A 27 -11.73 2.21 4.17
CA ARG A 27 -12.33 1.99 5.50
C ARG A 27 -11.32 1.44 6.50
N VAL A 28 -10.29 0.78 6.01
CA VAL A 28 -9.25 0.09 6.80
C VAL A 28 -7.87 0.32 6.19
N PRO A 29 -6.78 0.24 7.01
CA PRO A 29 -5.43 0.29 6.48
C PRO A 29 -5.11 -0.97 5.66
N GLY A 30 -4.30 -0.84 4.62
CA GLY A 30 -3.73 -1.97 3.89
C GLY A 30 -2.39 -2.36 4.51
N ILE A 31 -2.17 -3.65 4.78
CA ILE A 31 -0.87 -4.15 5.29
C ILE A 31 -0.22 -5.04 4.24
N ILE A 32 1.02 -4.73 3.90
CA ILE A 32 1.87 -5.50 3.00
C ILE A 32 2.96 -6.17 3.85
N TYR A 33 3.10 -7.48 3.67
CA TYR A 33 4.18 -8.26 4.28
C TYR A 33 5.29 -8.46 3.25
N ALA A 34 6.39 -7.74 3.41
CA ALA A 34 7.54 -7.76 2.50
C ALA A 34 8.79 -7.26 3.22
N ASP A 35 9.94 -7.85 2.89
CA ASP A 35 11.22 -7.24 3.25
C ASP A 35 11.43 -5.89 2.53
N ALA A 36 12.48 -5.16 2.92
CA ALA A 36 12.75 -3.84 2.35
C ALA A 36 13.11 -3.84 0.85
N SER A 37 13.60 -4.96 0.30
CA SER A 37 13.91 -5.06 -1.12
C SER A 37 12.62 -5.21 -1.93
N LEU A 38 11.76 -6.14 -1.51
CA LEU A 38 10.48 -6.40 -2.14
C LEU A 38 9.52 -5.22 -1.97
N ALA A 39 9.52 -4.54 -0.82
CA ALA A 39 8.67 -3.37 -0.60
C ALA A 39 8.95 -2.22 -1.59
N ARG A 40 10.22 -2.01 -1.98
CA ARG A 40 10.58 -1.01 -3.01
C ARG A 40 10.02 -1.38 -4.38
N GLN A 41 10.06 -2.66 -4.73
CA GLN A 41 9.49 -3.15 -5.99
C GLN A 41 7.96 -3.01 -5.99
N ILE A 42 7.31 -3.37 -4.88
CA ILE A 42 5.86 -3.25 -4.71
C ILE A 42 5.41 -1.79 -4.82
N GLN A 43 6.19 -0.83 -4.31
CA GLN A 43 5.84 0.59 -4.39
C GLN A 43 5.69 1.11 -5.83
N GLU A 44 6.38 0.47 -6.79
CA GLU A 44 6.32 0.77 -8.22
C GLU A 44 5.36 -0.15 -8.98
N ASP A 45 4.63 -1.03 -8.29
CA ASP A 45 3.67 -1.98 -8.86
C ASP A 45 2.22 -1.44 -8.75
N GLN A 46 1.32 -1.94 -9.60
CA GLN A 46 -0.13 -1.74 -9.49
C GLN A 46 -0.77 -2.51 -8.31
N ALA A 47 -0.06 -3.47 -7.71
CA ALA A 47 -0.56 -4.24 -6.55
C ALA A 47 -1.03 -3.33 -5.39
N VAL A 48 -0.31 -2.22 -5.15
CA VAL A 48 -0.63 -1.25 -4.09
C VAL A 48 -1.95 -0.54 -4.36
N GLU A 49 -2.23 -0.23 -5.63
CA GLU A 49 -3.48 0.39 -6.05
C GLU A 49 -4.67 -0.55 -5.89
N GLN A 50 -4.50 -1.83 -6.22
CA GLN A 50 -5.54 -2.85 -6.05
C GLN A 50 -5.85 -3.11 -4.58
N LEU A 51 -4.82 -3.12 -3.73
CA LEU A 51 -5.00 -3.22 -2.28
C LEU A 51 -5.79 -2.01 -1.76
N ALA A 52 -5.46 -0.80 -2.19
CA ALA A 52 -6.19 0.41 -1.81
C ALA A 52 -7.65 0.40 -2.32
N ASN A 53 -7.94 -0.14 -3.51
CA ASN A 53 -9.30 -0.34 -4.01
C ASN A 53 -10.07 -1.31 -3.12
N THR A 54 -9.46 -2.45 -2.78
CA THR A 54 -10.08 -3.49 -1.95
C THR A 54 -10.43 -2.95 -0.57
N ALA A 55 -9.58 -2.09 0.01
CA ALA A 55 -9.82 -1.46 1.30
C ALA A 55 -11.00 -0.46 1.31
N THR A 56 -11.60 -0.14 0.15
CA THR A 56 -12.81 0.70 0.07
C THR A 56 -14.13 -0.07 0.14
N LEU A 57 -14.09 -1.39 -0.08
CA LEU A 57 -15.24 -2.30 -0.05
C LEU A 57 -15.60 -2.70 1.38
#